data_AF-A0AA39R2Q9-F1
#
_entry.id   AF-A0AA39R2Q9-F1
#
_cell.length_a   1.000
_cell.length_b   1.000
_cell.length_c   1.000
_cell.angle_alpha   90.00
_cell.angle_beta   90.00
_cell.angle_gamma   90.00
#
_symmetry.space_group_name_H-M   'P 1'
#
loop_
_entity.id
_entity.type
_entity.pdbx_description
1 polymer ?
#
loop_
_entity_poly.entity_id
_entity_poly.type
_entity_poly.pdbx_seq_one_letter_code
_entity_poly.pdbx_strand_id
1 'polypeptide(L)'
;MAAHGCKKNEHLQPPKQGKKAAPAPFPQSKAGATKKTAKNPLIEKRPRNFGIGQDIQPRRNLSRMVKWPEYVRLQRQKKILNLRLKVPPAIAQFTNVLDRNTAAQTFKLLNKYKPETKAEKKERLHKEATAVEEGKKKEDVSKKPYAVKYGLNHVVGLIENKKATLVLIPNDVDPIELVIFLPALCRKMGVPYAIVKGKARLGVVVHKKTAAVLALTEVRSEDKSELSKLVSTIKEGYSDKYEESKRHWGGGIMGQKAIARTEKKRKALDAAIKI
;
A
#
# COMPACT_ATOMS: atom_id res chain seq x y z
N MET A 1 -5.76 9.52 -20.65
CA MET A 1 -6.55 8.39 -21.20
C MET A 1 -6.40 7.20 -20.27
N ALA A 2 -7.38 7.08 -19.38
CA ALA A 2 -7.58 5.91 -18.54
C ALA A 2 -8.46 4.91 -19.29
N ALA A 3 -8.17 3.63 -19.11
CA ALA A 3 -9.16 2.56 -18.98
C ALA A 3 -8.40 1.42 -18.26
N HIS A 4 -8.44 1.31 -16.94
CA HIS A 4 -9.52 0.73 -16.11
C HIS A 4 -10.06 -0.62 -16.61
N GLY A 5 -10.07 -1.58 -15.69
CA GLY A 5 -10.73 -2.88 -15.77
C GLY A 5 -10.27 -3.74 -14.60
N CYS A 6 -10.52 -3.35 -13.35
CA CYS A 6 -11.79 -3.54 -12.64
C CYS A 6 -12.23 -5.01 -12.64
N LYS A 7 -12.05 -5.64 -11.47
CA LYS A 7 -12.59 -6.94 -11.09
C LYS A 7 -14.11 -6.87 -11.25
N LYS A 8 -14.67 -7.70 -12.12
CA LYS A 8 -16.12 -7.87 -12.26
C LYS A 8 -16.67 -8.42 -10.93
N ASN A 9 -17.46 -7.59 -10.25
CA ASN A 9 -18.58 -8.07 -9.44
C ASN A 9 -19.59 -8.65 -10.44
N GLU A 10 -19.79 -9.96 -10.43
CA GLU A 10 -20.93 -10.58 -11.11
C GLU A 10 -22.18 -10.31 -10.29
N HIS A 11 -22.88 -9.25 -10.65
CA HIS A 11 -24.29 -9.10 -10.34
C HIS A 11 -25.05 -9.90 -11.40
N LEU A 12 -25.63 -11.02 -11.00
CA LEU A 12 -26.51 -11.85 -11.81
C LEU A 12 -27.77 -11.02 -12.14
N GLN A 13 -27.93 -10.62 -13.41
CA GLN A 13 -29.25 -10.25 -13.95
C GLN A 13 -29.94 -11.49 -14.56
N PRO A 14 -31.27 -11.60 -14.44
CA PRO A 14 -32.00 -12.75 -14.94
C PRO A 14 -32.13 -12.71 -16.48
N PRO A 15 -32.18 -13.88 -17.16
CA PRO A 15 -32.27 -13.92 -18.62
C PRO A 15 -33.66 -13.54 -19.13
N LYS A 16 -33.68 -12.83 -20.27
CA LYS A 16 -34.87 -12.36 -21.02
C LYS A 16 -35.71 -13.53 -21.54
N GLN A 17 -37.03 -13.42 -21.38
CA GLN A 17 -38.02 -14.36 -21.92
C GLN A 17 -38.24 -14.15 -23.42
N GLY A 18 -38.02 -15.20 -24.22
CA GLY A 18 -38.40 -15.27 -25.63
C GLY A 18 -39.79 -15.90 -25.80
N LYS A 19 -40.57 -15.37 -26.76
CA LYS A 19 -41.96 -15.76 -27.10
C LYS A 19 -42.10 -17.26 -27.45
N LYS A 20 -43.15 -17.90 -26.93
CA LYS A 20 -43.53 -19.30 -27.23
C LYS A 20 -44.25 -19.39 -28.59
N ALA A 21 -43.78 -20.28 -29.47
CA ALA A 21 -44.51 -20.72 -30.66
C ALA A 21 -45.48 -21.87 -30.31
N ALA A 22 -46.63 -21.92 -30.99
CA ALA A 22 -47.71 -22.88 -30.74
C ALA A 22 -47.33 -24.33 -31.15
N PRO A 23 -47.85 -25.36 -30.46
CA PRO A 23 -47.52 -26.75 -30.73
C PRO A 23 -48.24 -27.31 -31.97
N ALA A 24 -47.56 -28.16 -32.73
CA ALA A 24 -48.09 -28.85 -33.91
C ALA A 24 -49.01 -30.03 -33.54
N PRO A 25 -49.97 -30.42 -34.40
CA PRO A 25 -51.13 -31.21 -33.99
C PRO A 25 -50.99 -32.69 -34.38
N PHE A 26 -49.98 -33.42 -33.92
CA PHE A 26 -50.03 -34.90 -33.95
C PHE A 26 -49.16 -35.51 -32.84
N PRO A 27 -49.66 -36.46 -32.04
CA PRO A 27 -48.89 -37.10 -30.99
C PRO A 27 -48.06 -38.23 -31.60
N GLN A 28 -46.80 -37.95 -31.95
CA GLN A 28 -45.84 -39.03 -32.15
C GLN A 28 -45.53 -39.64 -30.78
N SER A 29 -46.23 -40.73 -30.47
CA SER A 29 -45.89 -41.66 -29.42
C SER A 29 -44.46 -42.17 -29.65
N LYS A 30 -43.48 -41.57 -28.97
CA LYS A 30 -42.29 -42.29 -28.56
C LYS A 30 -42.44 -42.63 -27.09
N ALA A 31 -42.65 -43.92 -26.89
CA ALA A 31 -42.62 -44.61 -25.62
C ALA A 31 -41.49 -44.09 -24.71
N GLY A 32 -41.80 -44.06 -23.42
CA GLY A 32 -40.95 -43.53 -22.37
C GLY A 32 -39.51 -44.02 -22.47
N ALA A 33 -38.61 -43.06 -22.57
CA ALA A 33 -37.23 -43.24 -22.15
C ALA A 33 -36.72 -41.89 -21.71
N THR A 34 -37.07 -41.50 -20.47
CA THR A 34 -36.04 -40.89 -19.62
C THR A 34 -34.84 -41.81 -19.77
N LYS A 35 -33.82 -41.40 -20.54
CA LYS A 35 -32.50 -42.05 -20.52
C LYS A 35 -31.99 -41.89 -19.10
N LYS A 36 -32.44 -42.78 -18.21
CA LYS A 36 -31.73 -43.11 -16.99
C LYS A 36 -30.42 -43.65 -17.51
N THR A 37 -29.40 -42.81 -17.50
CA THR A 37 -28.01 -43.24 -17.62
C THR A 37 -27.89 -44.51 -16.77
N ALA A 38 -27.57 -45.63 -17.41
CA ALA A 38 -27.52 -46.93 -16.75
C ALA A 38 -26.60 -46.78 -15.53
N LYS A 39 -27.17 -46.80 -14.32
CA LYS A 39 -26.38 -46.78 -13.10
C LYS A 39 -25.71 -48.14 -13.03
N ASN A 40 -24.41 -48.17 -13.20
CA ASN A 40 -23.65 -49.40 -13.03
C ASN A 40 -23.93 -49.93 -11.60
N PRO A 41 -24.51 -51.14 -11.44
CA PRO A 41 -24.90 -51.68 -10.14
C PRO A 41 -23.71 -51.92 -9.20
N LEU A 42 -22.48 -51.89 -9.74
CA LEU A 42 -21.24 -51.97 -8.97
C LEU A 42 -20.84 -50.64 -8.31
N ILE A 43 -21.45 -49.51 -8.71
CA ILE A 43 -21.14 -48.18 -8.16
C ILE A 43 -22.21 -47.77 -7.16
N GLU A 44 -21.88 -47.88 -5.87
CA GLU A 44 -22.73 -47.42 -4.78
C GLU A 44 -22.19 -46.16 -4.09
N LYS A 45 -23.12 -45.33 -3.59
CA LYS A 45 -22.77 -44.13 -2.81
C LYS A 45 -22.38 -44.57 -1.41
N ARG A 46 -21.10 -44.46 -1.06
CA ARG A 46 -20.58 -44.68 0.31
C ARG A 46 -20.18 -43.34 0.95
N PRO A 47 -21.14 -42.53 1.45
CA PRO A 47 -20.81 -41.27 2.09
C PRO A 47 -20.15 -41.54 3.44
N ARG A 48 -19.12 -40.76 3.77
CA ARG A 48 -18.48 -40.78 5.08
C ARG A 48 -19.12 -39.75 6.01
N ASN A 49 -19.32 -40.11 7.27
CA ASN A 49 -19.78 -39.22 8.31
C ASN A 49 -18.57 -38.65 9.06
N PHE A 50 -18.32 -37.35 8.91
CA PHE A 50 -17.21 -36.66 9.58
C PHE A 50 -17.61 -36.01 10.92
N GLY A 51 -18.66 -36.51 11.56
CA GLY A 51 -19.01 -36.19 12.94
C GLY A 51 -17.92 -36.58 13.93
N ILE A 52 -18.05 -36.13 15.18
CA ILE A 52 -17.13 -36.51 16.26
C ILE A 52 -17.34 -38.02 16.54
N GLY A 53 -16.25 -38.79 16.56
CA GLY A 53 -16.28 -40.23 16.86
C GLY A 53 -16.75 -41.14 15.71
N GLN A 54 -16.86 -40.61 14.48
CA GLN A 54 -17.29 -41.35 13.28
C GLN A 54 -16.08 -41.61 12.38
N ASP A 55 -16.19 -41.38 11.06
CA ASP A 55 -15.10 -41.58 10.12
C ASP A 55 -13.93 -40.61 10.32
N ILE A 56 -12.74 -41.00 9.83
CA ILE A 56 -11.53 -40.17 9.83
C ILE A 56 -11.81 -38.83 9.16
N GLN A 57 -11.45 -37.75 9.86
CA GLN A 57 -11.62 -36.39 9.39
C GLN A 57 -10.88 -36.15 8.07
N PRO A 58 -11.47 -35.42 7.11
CA PRO A 58 -10.80 -35.10 5.86
C PRO A 58 -9.65 -34.13 6.13
N ARG A 59 -8.70 -34.06 5.19
CA ARG A 59 -7.65 -33.04 5.23
C ARG A 59 -8.30 -31.65 5.15
N ARG A 60 -7.98 -30.79 6.12
CA ARG A 60 -8.47 -29.41 6.21
C ARG A 60 -7.30 -28.43 6.14
N ASN A 61 -7.59 -27.16 5.86
CA ASN A 61 -6.58 -26.11 5.95
C ASN A 61 -6.22 -25.85 7.43
N LEU A 62 -5.05 -26.36 7.84
CA LEU A 62 -4.54 -26.23 9.21
C LEU A 62 -3.61 -25.01 9.41
N SER A 63 -3.49 -24.11 8.43
CA SER A 63 -2.54 -22.97 8.47
C SER A 63 -2.62 -22.11 9.74
N ARG A 64 -3.79 -22.02 10.38
CA ARG A 64 -3.99 -21.31 11.65
C ARG A 64 -3.46 -22.08 12.87
N MET A 65 -3.43 -23.41 12.81
CA MET A 65 -3.05 -24.32 13.90
C MET A 65 -1.61 -24.83 13.76
N VAL A 66 -0.95 -24.57 12.63
CA VAL A 66 0.46 -24.91 12.41
C VAL A 66 1.35 -24.26 13.47
N LYS A 67 2.30 -25.04 13.99
CA LYS A 67 3.43 -24.51 14.78
C LYS A 67 4.39 -23.80 13.83
N TRP A 68 4.24 -22.49 13.73
CA TRP A 68 5.07 -21.67 12.84
C TRP A 68 6.54 -21.63 13.31
N PRO A 69 7.51 -21.57 12.36
CA PRO A 69 8.91 -21.32 12.68
C PRO A 69 9.08 -20.07 13.56
N GLU A 70 10.13 -20.06 14.37
CA GLU A 70 10.34 -19.03 15.39
C GLU A 70 10.37 -17.61 14.83
N TYR A 71 11.09 -17.35 13.74
CA TYR A 71 11.17 -16.02 13.13
C TYR A 71 9.78 -15.49 12.70
N VAL A 72 8.88 -16.36 12.24
CA VAL A 72 7.50 -15.99 11.87
C VAL A 72 6.70 -15.63 13.12
N ARG A 73 6.86 -16.41 14.20
CA ARG A 73 6.21 -16.13 15.50
C ARG A 73 6.65 -14.79 16.06
N LEU A 74 7.96 -14.54 16.10
CA LEU A 74 8.54 -13.28 16.59
C LEU A 74 8.06 -12.07 15.80
N GLN A 75 8.08 -12.12 14.47
CA GLN A 75 7.59 -11.02 13.62
C GLN A 75 6.09 -10.74 13.84
N ARG A 76 5.27 -11.78 13.96
CA ARG A 76 3.83 -11.64 14.26
C ARG A 76 3.59 -11.08 15.66
N GLN A 77 4.32 -11.56 16.66
CA GLN A 77 4.26 -11.08 18.04
C GLN A 77 4.68 -9.61 18.13
N LYS A 78 5.78 -9.20 17.48
CA LYS A 78 6.22 -7.79 17.39
C LYS A 78 5.11 -6.89 16.83
N LYS A 79 4.47 -7.31 15.74
CA LYS A 79 3.34 -6.56 15.15
C LYS A 79 2.14 -6.48 16.10
N ILE A 80 1.79 -7.58 16.76
CA ILE A 80 0.68 -7.61 17.73
C ILE A 80 1.00 -6.68 18.91
N LEU A 81 2.21 -6.72 19.44
CA LEU A 81 2.64 -5.90 20.56
C LEU A 81 2.49 -4.41 20.24
N ASN A 82 2.95 -3.96 19.07
CA ASN A 82 2.80 -2.58 18.60
C ASN A 82 1.34 -2.13 18.46
N LEU A 83 0.40 -3.04 18.20
CA LEU A 83 -1.04 -2.71 18.16
C LEU A 83 -1.66 -2.63 19.55
N ARG A 84 -1.15 -3.41 20.51
CA ARG A 84 -1.72 -3.56 21.86
C ARG A 84 -1.23 -2.50 22.82
N LEU A 85 0.06 -2.17 22.76
CA LEU A 85 0.64 -1.13 23.59
C LEU A 85 0.12 0.25 23.17
N LYS A 86 0.09 1.19 24.12
CA LYS A 86 -0.11 2.61 23.80
C LYS A 86 1.19 3.12 23.17
N VAL A 87 1.09 3.63 21.96
CA VAL A 87 2.23 4.11 21.17
C VAL A 87 2.34 5.62 21.30
N PRO A 88 3.52 6.16 21.67
CA PRO A 88 3.72 7.59 21.77
C PRO A 88 3.42 8.32 20.45
N PRO A 89 2.89 9.56 20.48
CA PRO A 89 2.52 10.32 19.29
C PRO A 89 3.65 10.49 18.26
N ALA A 90 4.89 10.66 18.73
CA ALA A 90 6.08 10.78 17.88
C ALA A 90 6.34 9.55 16.99
N ILE A 91 5.90 8.36 17.42
CA ILE A 91 5.98 7.13 16.63
C ILE A 91 4.65 6.89 15.89
N ALA A 92 3.52 7.17 16.54
CA ALA A 92 2.20 6.98 15.98
C ALA A 92 1.96 7.77 14.69
N GLN A 93 2.57 8.95 14.53
CA GLN A 93 2.48 9.74 13.29
C GLN A 93 2.89 8.94 12.03
N PHE A 94 3.80 7.97 12.13
CA PHE A 94 4.22 7.14 10.98
C PHE A 94 3.15 6.12 10.55
N THR A 95 2.10 5.92 11.35
CA THR A 95 0.95 5.12 10.93
C THR A 95 0.04 5.89 9.96
N ASN A 96 0.05 7.22 10.04
CA ASN A 96 -0.72 8.13 9.19
C ASN A 96 0.08 8.48 7.94
N VAL A 97 -0.20 7.74 6.88
CA VAL A 97 0.50 7.83 5.59
C VAL A 97 -0.34 8.52 4.52
N LEU A 98 0.34 9.05 3.51
CA LEU A 98 -0.26 9.69 2.36
C LEU A 98 -1.17 8.69 1.65
N ASP A 99 -2.34 9.16 1.26
CA ASP A 99 -3.33 8.33 0.58
C ASP A 99 -2.77 7.81 -0.75
N ARG A 100 -3.38 6.73 -1.26
CA ARG A 100 -2.85 6.01 -2.42
C ARG A 100 -2.80 6.89 -3.68
N ASN A 101 -3.76 7.79 -3.86
CA ASN A 101 -3.90 8.58 -5.08
C ASN A 101 -2.86 9.69 -5.10
N THR A 102 -2.76 10.46 -4.02
CA THR A 102 -1.75 11.52 -3.88
C THR A 102 -0.35 10.92 -3.92
N ALA A 103 -0.12 9.78 -3.26
CA ALA A 103 1.16 9.08 -3.36
C ALA A 103 1.51 8.69 -4.79
N ALA A 104 0.55 8.19 -5.59
CA ALA A 104 0.81 7.82 -6.98
C ALA A 104 1.21 9.05 -7.82
N GLN A 105 0.57 10.20 -7.62
CA GLN A 105 0.93 11.46 -8.28
C GLN A 105 2.33 11.92 -7.86
N THR A 106 2.64 11.90 -6.56
CA THR A 106 3.97 12.23 -6.05
C THR A 106 5.05 11.35 -6.68
N PHE A 107 4.85 10.02 -6.73
CA PHE A 107 5.83 9.13 -7.37
C PHE A 107 5.94 9.32 -8.88
N LYS A 108 4.85 9.70 -9.56
CA LYS A 108 4.89 10.06 -10.99
C LYS A 108 5.79 11.27 -11.22
N LEU A 109 5.66 12.31 -10.39
CA LEU A 109 6.53 13.48 -10.43
C LEU A 109 7.99 13.08 -10.14
N LEU A 110 8.26 12.35 -9.05
CA LEU A 110 9.62 11.92 -8.69
C LEU A 110 10.31 11.10 -9.79
N ASN A 111 9.55 10.30 -10.55
CA ASN A 111 10.10 9.51 -11.64
C ASN A 111 10.63 10.36 -12.81
N LYS A 112 10.20 11.63 -12.94
CA LYS A 112 10.78 12.58 -13.91
C LYS A 112 12.15 13.11 -13.45
N TYR A 113 12.41 13.08 -12.14
CA TYR A 113 13.59 13.67 -11.49
C TYR A 113 14.53 12.62 -10.89
N LYS A 114 14.56 11.40 -11.46
CA LYS A 114 15.42 10.33 -10.97
C LYS A 114 16.90 10.72 -11.15
N PRO A 115 17.76 10.45 -10.15
CA PRO A 115 19.19 10.63 -10.32
C PRO A 115 19.75 9.65 -11.35
N GLU A 116 20.81 10.07 -12.04
CA GLU A 116 21.49 9.26 -13.08
C GLU A 116 21.98 7.91 -12.54
N THR A 117 21.89 6.89 -13.39
CA THR A 117 22.53 5.60 -13.11
C THR A 117 24.04 5.68 -13.31
N LYS A 118 24.79 4.70 -12.79
CA LYS A 118 26.25 4.65 -13.00
C LYS A 118 26.64 4.56 -14.48
N ALA A 119 25.83 3.85 -15.28
CA ALA A 119 26.06 3.71 -16.73
C ALA A 119 25.80 5.04 -17.44
N GLU A 120 24.66 5.67 -17.20
CA GLU A 120 24.32 7.01 -17.74
C GLU A 120 25.36 8.06 -17.35
N LYS A 121 25.84 8.02 -16.09
CA LYS A 121 26.91 8.92 -15.63
C LYS A 121 28.20 8.72 -16.41
N LYS A 122 28.59 7.47 -16.69
CA LYS A 122 29.79 7.16 -17.49
C LYS A 122 29.64 7.72 -18.90
N GLU A 123 28.49 7.52 -19.53
CA GLU A 123 28.21 8.06 -20.87
C GLU A 123 28.20 9.59 -20.89
N ARG A 124 27.60 10.23 -19.87
CA ARG A 124 27.61 11.68 -19.74
C ARG A 124 29.03 12.21 -19.62
N LEU A 125 29.85 11.63 -18.74
CA LEU A 125 31.25 12.04 -18.57
C LEU A 125 32.07 11.82 -19.84
N HIS A 126 31.82 10.74 -20.58
CA HIS A 126 32.49 10.49 -21.86
C HIS A 126 32.10 11.56 -22.90
N LYS A 127 30.80 11.89 -23.03
CA LYS A 127 30.32 12.95 -23.93
C LYS A 127 30.84 14.33 -23.54
N GLU A 128 30.91 14.61 -22.25
CA GLU A 128 31.51 15.84 -21.73
C GLU A 128 33.01 15.91 -22.05
N ALA A 129 33.74 14.80 -21.88
CA ALA A 129 35.16 14.74 -22.21
C ALA A 129 35.42 14.97 -23.70
N THR A 130 34.69 14.29 -24.59
CA THR A 130 34.84 14.46 -26.05
C THR A 130 34.48 15.88 -26.50
N ALA A 131 33.44 16.48 -25.93
CA ALA A 131 33.05 17.85 -26.29
C ALA A 131 34.07 18.91 -25.82
N VAL A 132 34.75 18.65 -24.70
CA VAL A 132 35.83 19.51 -24.20
C VAL A 132 37.08 19.36 -25.08
N GLU A 133 37.40 18.15 -25.53
CA GLU A 133 38.48 17.93 -26.52
C GLU A 133 38.19 18.65 -27.86
N GLU A 134 36.93 18.70 -28.28
CA GLU A 134 36.46 19.48 -29.45
C GLU A 134 36.47 21.02 -29.21
N GLY A 135 36.94 21.50 -28.05
CA GLY A 135 37.09 22.93 -27.77
C GLY A 135 35.83 23.63 -27.22
N LYS A 136 34.77 22.89 -26.88
CA LYS A 136 33.57 23.47 -26.23
C LYS A 136 33.79 23.59 -24.72
N LYS A 137 33.27 24.66 -24.09
CA LYS A 137 33.36 24.82 -22.63
C LYS A 137 32.42 23.85 -21.91
N LYS A 138 32.83 23.34 -20.75
CA LYS A 138 32.05 22.40 -19.93
C LYS A 138 30.63 22.89 -19.60
N GLU A 139 30.48 24.19 -19.37
CA GLU A 139 29.23 24.82 -18.97
C GLU A 139 28.18 24.87 -20.10
N ASP A 140 28.63 24.95 -21.35
CA ASP A 140 27.75 24.95 -22.53
C ASP A 140 27.20 23.54 -22.82
N VAL A 141 27.96 22.51 -22.44
CA VAL A 141 27.63 21.10 -22.71
C VAL A 141 26.74 20.49 -21.63
N SER A 142 26.90 20.89 -20.36
CA SER A 142 26.22 20.25 -19.22
C SER A 142 25.50 21.25 -18.32
N LYS A 143 24.20 21.42 -18.55
CA LYS A 143 23.32 22.22 -17.67
C LYS A 143 23.13 21.52 -16.33
N LYS A 144 22.99 22.30 -15.25
CA LYS A 144 22.73 21.81 -13.88
C LYS A 144 21.56 20.79 -13.88
N PRO A 145 21.78 19.53 -13.46
CA PRO A 145 20.73 18.54 -13.47
C PRO A 145 19.75 18.75 -12.30
N TYR A 146 18.45 18.63 -12.61
CA TYR A 146 17.39 18.55 -11.60
C TYR A 146 17.22 17.09 -11.21
N ALA A 147 17.58 16.75 -9.97
CA ALA A 147 17.47 15.40 -9.45
C ALA A 147 16.95 15.42 -8.01
N VAL A 148 16.18 14.39 -7.67
CA VAL A 148 15.74 14.13 -6.30
C VAL A 148 16.99 13.94 -5.42
N LYS A 149 17.02 14.68 -4.31
CA LYS A 149 18.06 14.56 -3.29
C LYS A 149 17.71 13.42 -2.35
N TYR A 150 18.71 12.63 -1.97
CA TYR A 150 18.53 11.46 -1.12
C TYR A 150 19.69 11.33 -0.14
N GLY A 151 19.50 10.48 0.87
CA GLY A 151 20.44 10.27 1.96
C GLY A 151 20.07 11.14 3.17
N LEU A 152 20.01 10.52 4.35
CA LEU A 152 19.50 11.15 5.56
C LEU A 152 20.24 12.45 5.89
N ASN A 153 21.57 12.39 6.02
CA ASN A 153 22.40 13.54 6.41
C ASN A 153 22.30 14.70 5.41
N HIS A 154 22.31 14.38 4.12
CA HIS A 154 22.20 15.39 3.07
C HIS A 154 20.82 16.06 3.08
N VAL A 155 19.74 15.27 3.22
CA VAL A 155 18.39 15.81 3.29
C VAL A 155 18.17 16.66 4.54
N VAL A 156 18.71 16.26 5.70
CA VAL A 156 18.66 17.07 6.93
C VAL A 156 19.30 18.44 6.70
N GLY A 157 20.52 18.49 6.13
CA GLY A 157 21.17 19.76 5.80
C GLY A 157 20.37 20.62 4.80
N LEU A 158 19.62 20.01 3.87
CA LEU A 158 18.75 20.75 2.95
C LEU A 158 17.50 21.33 3.64
N ILE A 159 16.96 20.64 4.64
CA ILE A 159 15.83 21.11 5.46
C ILE A 159 16.28 22.29 6.33
N GLU A 160 17.44 22.15 6.99
CA GLU A 160 18.00 23.21 7.85
C GLU A 160 18.33 24.47 7.06
N ASN A 161 18.86 24.32 5.85
CA ASN A 161 19.13 25.45 4.96
C ASN A 161 17.86 25.97 4.22
N LYS A 162 16.67 25.42 4.50
CA LYS A 162 15.40 25.75 3.83
C LYS A 162 15.46 25.65 2.30
N LYS A 163 16.31 24.78 1.77
CA LYS A 163 16.47 24.52 0.32
C LYS A 163 15.53 23.43 -0.20
N ALA A 164 14.98 22.61 0.70
CA ALA A 164 14.01 21.58 0.34
C ALA A 164 12.61 22.19 0.17
N THR A 165 11.94 21.88 -0.94
CA THR A 165 10.56 22.28 -1.21
C THR A 165 9.55 21.24 -0.74
N LEU A 166 9.92 19.95 -0.80
CA LEU A 166 9.08 18.84 -0.33
C LEU A 166 9.96 17.70 0.17
N VAL A 167 9.63 17.15 1.34
CA VAL A 167 10.33 16.02 1.95
C VAL A 167 9.40 14.82 2.05
N LEU A 168 9.89 13.64 1.67
CA LEU A 168 9.16 12.38 1.73
C LEU A 168 9.84 11.43 2.69
N ILE A 169 9.11 11.01 3.71
CA ILE A 169 9.59 10.16 4.79
C ILE A 169 8.86 8.81 4.70
N PRO A 170 9.55 7.68 4.59
CA PRO A 170 8.92 6.37 4.60
C PRO A 170 8.47 5.97 6.01
N ASN A 171 7.43 5.15 6.10
CA ASN A 171 6.84 4.72 7.38
C ASN A 171 7.48 3.47 8.01
N ASP A 172 8.32 2.75 7.29
CA ASP A 172 8.86 1.42 7.63
C ASP A 172 10.40 1.42 7.75
N VAL A 173 10.98 2.54 8.17
CA VAL A 173 12.40 2.62 8.52
C VAL A 173 12.64 1.84 9.81
N ASP A 174 13.73 1.07 9.79
CA ASP A 174 14.20 0.29 10.94
C ASP A 174 15.73 0.46 10.91
N PRO A 175 16.34 1.16 11.89
CA PRO A 175 15.77 1.72 13.14
C PRO A 175 14.93 3.00 12.94
N ILE A 176 13.89 3.22 13.76
CA ILE A 176 12.94 4.35 13.62
C ILE A 176 13.54 5.70 14.08
N GLU A 177 14.54 5.64 14.94
CA GLU A 177 15.28 6.77 15.51
C GLU A 177 15.90 7.66 14.42
N LEU A 178 16.22 7.05 13.27
CA LEU A 178 16.77 7.75 12.11
C LEU A 178 15.81 8.77 11.51
N VAL A 179 14.49 8.59 11.64
CA VAL A 179 13.48 9.44 10.99
C VAL A 179 12.51 10.09 11.96
N ILE A 180 12.50 9.69 13.23
CA ILE A 180 11.53 10.16 14.23
C ILE A 180 11.51 11.68 14.40
N PHE A 181 12.68 12.33 14.26
CA PHE A 181 12.83 13.77 14.42
C PHE A 181 12.48 14.58 13.16
N LEU A 182 12.42 13.93 11.98
CA LEU A 182 12.26 14.64 10.71
C LEU A 182 10.95 15.42 10.58
N PRO A 183 9.76 14.88 10.97
CA PRO A 183 8.53 15.65 10.93
C PRO A 183 8.60 16.94 11.76
N ALA A 184 9.23 16.87 12.95
CA ALA A 184 9.41 18.02 13.83
C ALA A 184 10.38 19.05 13.22
N LEU A 185 11.49 18.58 12.63
CA LEU A 185 12.46 19.42 11.94
C LEU A 185 11.83 20.13 10.74
N CYS A 186 11.10 19.39 9.89
CA CYS A 186 10.43 19.95 8.71
C CYS A 186 9.43 21.04 9.11
N ARG A 187 8.63 20.81 10.16
CA ARG A 187 7.72 21.83 10.70
C ARG A 187 8.46 23.06 11.21
N LYS A 188 9.50 22.89 12.01
CA LYS A 188 10.29 24.01 12.57
C LYS A 188 10.89 24.89 11.48
N MET A 189 11.35 24.27 10.39
CA MET A 189 11.96 24.98 9.26
C MET A 189 10.94 25.47 8.23
N GLY A 190 9.65 25.14 8.38
CA GLY A 190 8.59 25.53 7.45
C GLY A 190 8.57 24.74 6.14
N VAL A 191 9.19 23.56 6.10
CA VAL A 191 9.29 22.70 4.92
C VAL A 191 8.13 21.69 4.92
N PRO A 192 7.32 21.62 3.84
CA PRO A 192 6.28 20.61 3.70
C PRO A 192 6.85 19.18 3.68
N TYR A 193 6.22 18.27 4.43
CA TYR A 193 6.62 16.86 4.47
C TYR A 193 5.41 15.94 4.32
N ALA A 194 5.63 14.75 3.76
CA ALA A 194 4.65 13.68 3.74
C ALA A 194 5.26 12.36 4.19
N ILE A 195 4.45 11.54 4.87
CA ILE A 195 4.83 10.18 5.25
C ILE A 195 4.28 9.21 4.21
N VAL A 196 5.13 8.38 3.61
CA VAL A 196 4.78 7.50 2.49
C VAL A 196 4.94 6.03 2.89
N LYS A 197 4.08 5.15 2.35
CA LYS A 197 4.23 3.70 2.55
C LYS A 197 5.43 3.13 1.77
N GLY A 198 6.39 2.57 2.49
CA GLY A 198 7.45 1.70 1.95
C GLY A 198 8.73 2.40 1.51
N LYS A 199 9.80 2.22 2.28
CA LYS A 199 11.18 2.68 2.00
C LYS A 199 11.77 2.05 0.73
N ALA A 200 11.31 0.85 0.37
CA ALA A 200 11.68 0.19 -0.87
C ALA A 200 11.17 0.98 -2.09
N ARG A 201 9.96 1.56 -2.03
CA ARG A 201 9.40 2.36 -3.13
C ARG A 201 10.21 3.64 -3.37
N LEU A 202 10.66 4.28 -2.28
CA LEU A 202 11.58 5.43 -2.38
C LEU A 202 12.95 4.98 -2.94
N GLY A 203 13.44 3.80 -2.54
CA GLY A 203 14.68 3.23 -3.06
C GLY A 203 14.68 3.06 -4.59
N VAL A 204 13.58 2.56 -5.15
CA VAL A 204 13.41 2.37 -6.60
C VAL A 204 13.54 3.69 -7.39
N VAL A 205 13.12 4.81 -6.80
CA VAL A 205 13.27 6.14 -7.43
C VAL A 205 14.74 6.50 -7.61
N VAL A 206 15.58 6.17 -6.64
CA VAL A 206 17.01 6.55 -6.59
C VAL A 206 17.97 5.40 -6.95
N HIS A 207 17.46 4.34 -7.57
CA HIS A 207 18.24 3.16 -7.96
C HIS A 207 18.96 2.48 -6.78
N LYS A 208 18.30 2.42 -5.62
CA LYS A 208 18.76 1.71 -4.41
C LYS A 208 17.72 0.70 -3.94
N LYS A 209 18.13 -0.26 -3.11
CA LYS A 209 17.21 -1.23 -2.49
C LYS A 209 16.19 -0.52 -1.57
N THR A 210 16.65 0.48 -0.83
CA THR A 210 15.88 1.27 0.12
C THR A 210 16.41 2.70 0.16
N ALA A 211 15.56 3.66 0.54
CA ALA A 211 15.96 5.02 0.86
C ALA A 211 15.26 5.47 2.15
N ALA A 212 16.01 6.12 3.04
CA ALA A 212 15.50 6.57 4.34
C ALA A 212 14.67 7.86 4.23
N VAL A 213 15.00 8.76 3.30
CA VAL A 213 14.28 10.02 3.02
C VAL A 213 14.58 10.43 1.59
N LEU A 214 13.62 11.07 0.93
CA LEU A 214 13.83 11.79 -0.33
C LEU A 214 13.42 13.26 -0.16
N ALA A 215 14.11 14.16 -0.85
CA ALA A 215 13.75 15.57 -0.91
C ALA A 215 13.79 16.09 -2.35
N LEU A 216 12.81 16.94 -2.67
CA LEU A 216 12.85 17.80 -3.85
C LEU A 216 13.35 19.18 -3.40
N THR A 217 14.23 19.78 -4.21
CA THR A 217 14.75 21.14 -3.99
C THR A 217 14.25 22.10 -5.07
N GLU A 218 14.45 21.73 -6.33
CA GLU A 218 14.05 22.52 -7.49
C GLU A 218 13.44 21.58 -8.52
N VAL A 219 12.42 22.07 -9.24
CA VAL A 219 11.80 21.39 -10.37
C VAL A 219 11.86 22.30 -11.59
N ARG A 220 11.75 21.70 -12.78
CA ARG A 220 11.62 22.43 -14.05
C ARG A 220 10.37 23.30 -14.01
N SER A 221 10.38 24.39 -14.77
CA SER A 221 9.25 25.34 -14.85
C SER A 221 7.93 24.66 -15.20
N GLU A 222 7.97 23.67 -16.09
CA GLU A 222 6.83 22.87 -16.57
C GLU A 222 6.08 22.16 -15.43
N ASP A 223 6.83 21.63 -14.46
CA ASP A 223 6.29 20.80 -13.37
C ASP A 223 6.00 21.62 -12.10
N LYS A 224 6.30 22.93 -12.07
CA LYS A 224 6.05 23.78 -10.89
C LYS A 224 4.59 23.76 -10.47
N SER A 225 3.66 23.81 -11.42
CA SER A 225 2.22 23.79 -11.14
C SER A 225 1.76 22.45 -10.55
N GLU A 226 2.30 21.32 -11.02
CA GLU A 226 2.05 19.98 -10.48
C GLU A 226 2.59 19.87 -9.05
N LEU A 227 3.82 20.34 -8.81
CA LEU A 227 4.44 20.35 -7.49
C LEU A 227 3.66 21.23 -6.50
N SER A 228 3.26 22.45 -6.88
CA SER A 228 2.53 23.36 -5.98
C SER A 228 1.20 22.77 -5.50
N LYS A 229 0.45 22.09 -6.38
CA LYS A 229 -0.80 21.38 -6.02
C LYS A 229 -0.55 20.22 -5.06
N LEU A 230 0.53 19.45 -5.27
CA LEU A 230 0.91 18.38 -4.36
C LEU A 230 1.33 18.93 -3.00
N VAL A 231 2.11 20.01 -2.98
CA VAL A 231 2.57 20.66 -1.75
C VAL A 231 1.40 21.21 -0.94
N SER A 232 0.41 21.86 -1.57
CA SER A 232 -0.78 22.36 -0.86
C SER A 232 -1.56 21.22 -0.20
N THR A 233 -1.86 20.16 -0.98
CA THR A 233 -2.56 18.97 -0.49
C THR A 233 -1.81 18.29 0.67
N ILE A 234 -0.48 18.20 0.57
CA ILE A 234 0.38 17.61 1.61
C ILE A 234 0.40 18.48 2.87
N LYS A 235 0.47 19.80 2.71
CA LYS A 235 0.50 20.74 3.83
C LYS A 235 -0.76 20.63 4.69
N GLU A 236 -1.93 20.58 4.05
CA GLU A 236 -3.23 20.37 4.70
C GLU A 236 -3.30 19.02 5.44
N GLY A 237 -2.66 17.99 4.88
CA GLY A 237 -2.65 16.64 5.46
C GLY A 237 -1.69 16.46 6.64
N TYR A 238 -0.59 17.22 6.70
CA TYR A 238 0.52 16.97 7.62
C TYR A 238 0.89 18.19 8.46
N SER A 239 1.31 19.28 7.82
CA SER A 239 1.84 20.46 8.52
C SER A 239 0.76 21.13 9.38
N ASP A 240 -0.45 21.28 8.83
CA ASP A 240 -1.54 21.97 9.52
C ASP A 240 -2.16 21.07 10.62
N LYS A 241 -2.13 19.75 10.44
CA LYS A 241 -2.60 18.74 11.41
C LYS A 241 -1.51 18.29 12.41
N TYR A 242 -0.37 18.97 12.44
CA TYR A 242 0.73 18.54 13.28
C TYR A 242 0.39 18.59 14.77
N GLU A 243 -0.31 19.63 15.25
CA GLU A 243 -0.68 19.74 16.66
C GLU A 243 -1.63 18.63 17.10
N GLU A 244 -2.60 18.27 16.25
CA GLU A 244 -3.47 17.12 16.48
C GLU A 244 -2.64 15.82 16.51
N SER A 245 -1.77 15.62 15.52
CA SER A 245 -0.90 14.44 15.44
C SER A 245 0.03 14.30 16.63
N LYS A 246 0.53 15.41 17.19
CA LYS A 246 1.40 15.44 18.37
C LYS A 246 0.66 15.03 19.66
N ARG A 247 -0.66 15.21 19.71
CA ARG A 247 -1.50 14.85 20.87
C ARG A 247 -2.10 13.45 20.72
N HIS A 248 -2.17 12.93 19.50
CA HIS A 248 -2.78 11.64 19.22
C HIS A 248 -1.87 10.46 19.60
N TRP A 249 -2.26 9.74 20.64
CA TRP A 249 -1.62 8.48 21.02
C TRP A 249 -2.15 7.34 20.15
N GLY A 250 -1.25 6.52 19.61
CA GLY A 250 -1.60 5.35 18.82
C GLY A 250 -1.75 4.08 19.64
N GLY A 251 -2.12 2.98 18.97
CA GLY A 251 -2.18 1.66 19.58
C GLY A 251 -3.38 1.48 20.54
N GLY A 252 -3.22 0.63 21.56
CA GLY A 252 -4.32 0.29 22.48
C GLY A 252 -5.46 -0.49 21.83
N ILE A 253 -5.27 -1.02 20.62
CA ILE A 253 -6.28 -1.76 19.88
C ILE A 253 -6.38 -3.15 20.51
N MET A 254 -7.58 -3.60 20.87
CA MET A 254 -7.81 -4.93 21.46
C MET A 254 -7.99 -6.03 20.41
N GLY A 255 -7.88 -7.29 20.83
CA GLY A 255 -7.99 -8.44 19.91
C GLY A 255 -9.44 -8.71 19.55
N GLN A 256 -9.70 -9.20 18.34
CA GLN A 256 -11.06 -9.48 17.88
C GLN A 256 -11.85 -10.38 18.85
N LYS A 257 -11.23 -11.41 19.44
CA LYS A 257 -11.87 -12.26 20.46
C LYS A 257 -12.26 -11.48 21.72
N ALA A 258 -11.43 -10.55 22.17
CA ALA A 258 -11.70 -9.72 23.34
C ALA A 258 -12.78 -8.66 23.05
N ILE A 259 -12.72 -8.05 21.87
CA ILE A 259 -13.75 -7.12 21.38
C ILE A 259 -15.11 -7.83 21.30
N ALA A 260 -15.17 -8.99 20.64
CA ALA A 260 -16.40 -9.78 20.51
C ALA A 260 -16.98 -10.21 21.86
N ARG A 261 -16.14 -10.57 22.84
CA ARG A 261 -16.58 -10.87 24.21
C ARG A 261 -17.24 -9.64 24.86
N THR A 262 -16.60 -8.48 24.73
CA THR A 262 -17.09 -7.22 25.30
C THR A 262 -18.39 -6.78 24.62
N GLU A 263 -18.46 -6.89 23.30
CA GLU A 263 -19.65 -6.60 22.50
C GLU A 263 -20.82 -7.52 22.86
N LYS A 264 -20.56 -8.83 23.07
CA LYS A 264 -21.59 -9.77 23.53
C LYS A 264 -22.14 -9.37 24.91
N LYS A 265 -21.29 -8.98 25.85
CA LYS A 265 -21.71 -8.47 27.16
C LYS A 265 -22.51 -7.19 27.04
N ARG A 266 -22.06 -6.24 26.22
CA ARG A 266 -22.76 -4.98 25.95
C ARG A 266 -24.16 -5.23 25.39
N LYS A 267 -24.29 -6.09 24.37
CA LYS A 267 -25.59 -6.46 23.79
C LYS A 267 -26.54 -7.09 24.82
N ALA A 268 -26.03 -7.92 25.73
CA ALA A 268 -26.84 -8.51 26.79
C ALA A 268 -27.35 -7.45 27.79
N LEU A 269 -26.51 -6.49 28.18
CA LEU A 269 -26.91 -5.37 29.03
C LEU A 269 -27.91 -4.43 28.33
N ASP A 270 -27.64 -4.07 27.08
CA ASP A 270 -28.53 -3.22 26.27
C ASP A 270 -29.91 -3.86 26.09
N ALA A 271 -29.97 -5.20 25.97
CA ALA A 271 -31.22 -5.94 25.92
C ALA A 271 -31.95 -5.96 27.27
N ALA A 272 -31.21 -6.04 28.39
CA ALA A 272 -31.79 -6.02 29.73
C ALA A 272 -32.35 -4.64 30.13
N ILE A 273 -31.74 -3.56 29.65
CA ILE A 273 -32.17 -2.17 29.92
C ILE A 273 -33.36 -1.74 29.04
N LYS A 274 -33.57 -2.40 27.89
CA LYS A 274 -34.68 -2.13 26.97
C LYS A 274 -36.02 -2.75 27.39
N ILE A 275 -36.08 -3.37 28.57
CA ILE A 275 -37.30 -3.86 29.23
C ILE A 275 -37.78 -2.76 30.17
#